data_AF-A0A822FYW5-F1
#
_entry.id   AF-A0A822FYW5-F1
#
_cell.length_a   1.000
_cell.length_b   1.000
_cell.length_c   1.000
_cell.angle_alpha   90.00
_cell.angle_beta   90.00
_cell.angle_gamma   90.00
#
_symmetry.space_group_name_H-M   'P 1'
#
loop_
_entity.id
_entity.type
_entity.pdbx_description
1 polymer ?
#
loop_
_entity_poly.entity_id
_entity_poly.type
_entity_poly.pdbx_seq_one_letter_code
_entity_poly.pdbx_strand_id
1 'polypeptide(L)'
;MNVTMQEIQIKVAQHMIQPNMEIEHSAVRNIVMQMHMGDEKTSVILPLLAVNLSSSNSSLVRIIVLKSLFPTNYQSLRCKLGGLLNRRIFRFACRRDMNFNTV
;
A
#
# COMPACT_ATOMS: atom_id res chain seq x y z
N MET A 1 9.62 -17.15 -5.41
CA MET A 1 9.67 -15.70 -5.69
C MET A 1 10.67 -15.11 -4.71
N ASN A 2 11.82 -14.63 -5.18
CA ASN A 2 12.81 -14.01 -4.31
C ASN A 2 12.45 -12.52 -4.18
N VAL A 3 12.17 -12.05 -2.97
CA VAL A 3 11.85 -10.63 -2.71
C VAL A 3 13.08 -10.03 -2.05
N THR A 4 13.98 -9.48 -2.86
CA THR A 4 15.15 -8.73 -2.36
C THR A 4 14.75 -7.27 -2.20
N MET A 5 14.68 -6.78 -0.97
CA MET A 5 14.38 -5.38 -0.68
C MET A 5 15.66 -4.56 -0.75
N GLN A 6 15.65 -3.47 -1.52
CA GLN A 6 16.74 -2.49 -1.50
C GLN A 6 16.55 -1.53 -0.32
N GLU A 7 17.64 -1.00 0.22
CA GLU A 7 17.59 -0.04 1.35
C GLU A 7 16.67 1.16 1.09
N ILE A 8 16.64 1.65 -0.14
CA ILE A 8 15.78 2.78 -0.51
C ILE A 8 14.28 2.44 -0.38
N GLN A 9 13.90 1.19 -0.69
CA GLN A 9 12.50 0.74 -0.58
C GLN A 9 12.09 0.64 0.90
N ILE A 10 13.01 0.21 1.76
CA ILE A 10 12.80 0.14 3.22
C ILE A 10 12.64 1.54 3.79
N LYS A 11 13.56 2.47 3.46
CA LYS A 11 13.51 3.86 3.94
C LYS A 11 12.20 4.55 3.55
N VAL A 12 11.78 4.40 2.29
CA VAL A 12 10.50 4.97 1.83
C VAL A 12 9.31 4.33 2.54
N ALA A 13 9.29 3.01 2.68
CA ALA A 13 8.20 2.32 3.36
C ALA A 13 8.09 2.74 4.85
N GLN A 14 9.22 2.86 5.54
CA GLN A 14 9.26 3.37 6.92
C GLN A 14 8.67 4.78 7.00
N HIS A 15 9.06 5.67 6.09
CA HIS A 15 8.54 7.03 6.05
C HIS A 15 7.05 7.10 5.69
N MET A 16 6.53 6.13 4.93
CA MET A 16 5.10 6.01 4.61
C MET A 16 4.28 5.47 5.80
N ILE A 17 4.86 4.60 6.63
CA ILE A 17 4.22 4.02 7.82
C ILE A 17 4.24 5.03 8.97
N GLN A 18 5.40 5.65 9.20
CA GLN A 18 5.64 6.64 10.23
C GLN A 18 6.32 7.83 9.56
N PRO A 19 5.55 8.79 9.03
CA PRO A 19 6.11 10.06 8.61
C PRO A 19 6.77 10.72 9.81
N ASN A 20 8.06 11.06 9.71
CA ASN A 20 8.83 11.63 10.80
C ASN A 20 8.06 12.82 11.41
N MET A 21 7.65 12.65 12.66
CA MET A 21 6.89 13.62 13.43
C MET A 21 7.85 14.67 14.00
N GLU A 22 8.22 15.67 13.20
CA GLU A 22 8.84 16.89 13.72
C GLU A 22 7.84 18.05 13.85
N ILE A 23 6.53 17.81 13.72
CA ILE A 23 5.54 18.88 13.85
C ILE A 23 4.41 18.43 14.80
N GLU A 24 4.46 19.00 16.00
CA GLU A 24 3.63 18.82 17.21
C GLU A 24 2.10 19.00 17.08
N HIS A 25 1.50 18.92 15.89
CA HIS A 25 0.08 19.19 15.75
C HIS A 25 -0.70 18.01 15.20
N SER A 26 -1.44 17.36 16.10
CA SER A 26 -2.57 16.46 15.87
C SER A 26 -3.37 16.82 14.64
N ALA A 27 -3.02 16.24 13.50
CA ALA A 27 -3.90 16.16 12.34
C ALA A 27 -3.39 15.05 11.44
N VAL A 28 -4.29 14.15 11.03
CA VAL A 28 -4.07 13.20 9.94
C VAL A 28 -3.57 13.99 8.72
N ARG A 29 -2.29 13.79 8.35
CA ARG A 29 -1.68 14.47 7.20
C ARG A 29 -1.63 13.52 6.00
N ASN A 30 -2.15 14.00 4.89
CA ASN A 30 -1.95 13.37 3.59
C ASN A 30 -0.50 13.60 3.16
N ILE A 31 0.14 12.56 2.62
CA ILE A 31 1.53 12.62 2.17
C ILE A 31 1.58 12.21 0.72
N VAL A 32 2.25 13.04 -0.08
CA VAL A 32 2.56 12.72 -1.47
C VAL A 32 4.01 12.28 -1.51
N MET A 33 4.25 11.07 -2.03
CA MET A 33 5.60 10.59 -2.29
C MET A 33 5.75 10.27 -3.77
N GLN A 34 6.84 10.75 -4.35
CA GLN A 34 7.25 10.41 -5.70
C GLN A 34 8.53 9.58 -5.62
N MET A 35 8.60 8.56 -6.45
CA MET A 35 9.79 7.76 -6.58
C MET A 35 10.16 7.61 -8.05
N HIS A 36 11.44 7.40 -8.35
CA HIS A 36 11.92 7.22 -9.72
C HIS A 36 11.34 5.95 -10.41
N MET A 37 11.27 5.89 -11.73
CA MET A 37 10.77 4.69 -12.41
C MET A 37 11.89 3.63 -12.47
N GLY A 38 11.56 2.33 -12.42
CA GLY A 38 12.52 1.22 -12.64
C GLY A 38 12.90 0.39 -11.41
N ASP A 39 12.80 0.92 -10.18
CA ASP A 39 13.30 0.18 -8.98
C ASP A 39 12.28 -0.79 -8.35
N GLU A 40 11.43 -1.45 -9.15
CA GLU A 40 10.39 -2.41 -8.69
C GLU A 40 9.50 -1.91 -7.53
N LYS A 41 9.33 -0.59 -7.43
CA LYS A 41 8.86 0.14 -6.25
C LYS A 41 7.47 -0.31 -5.82
N THR A 42 6.53 -0.33 -6.76
CA THR A 42 5.15 -0.74 -6.51
C THR A 42 5.03 -2.22 -6.17
N SER A 43 5.92 -3.06 -6.70
CA SER A 43 5.86 -4.51 -6.50
C SER A 43 6.30 -4.89 -5.07
N VAL A 44 7.27 -4.19 -4.49
CA VAL A 44 7.82 -4.54 -3.16
C VAL A 44 7.19 -3.70 -2.04
N ILE A 45 6.98 -2.41 -2.27
CA ILE A 45 6.53 -1.48 -1.22
C ILE A 45 5.04 -1.68 -0.91
N LEU A 46 4.17 -1.88 -1.93
CA LEU A 46 2.73 -2.04 -1.67
C LEU A 46 2.40 -3.22 -0.74
N PRO A 47 2.93 -4.45 -0.95
CA PRO A 47 2.71 -5.54 -0.01
C PRO A 47 3.20 -5.21 1.40
N LEU A 48 4.38 -4.61 1.53
CA LEU A 48 4.96 -4.24 2.83
C LEU A 48 4.05 -3.27 3.60
N LEU A 49 3.61 -2.21 2.93
CA LEU A 49 2.68 -1.24 3.51
C LEU A 49 1.33 -1.86 3.85
N ALA A 50 0.77 -2.66 2.95
CA ALA A 50 -0.52 -3.30 3.17
C ALA A 50 -0.48 -4.18 4.42
N VAL A 51 0.57 -4.96 4.63
CA VAL A 51 0.73 -5.82 5.81
C VAL A 51 0.87 -4.99 7.08
N ASN A 52 1.74 -3.98 7.05
CA ASN A 52 2.02 -3.18 8.23
C ASN A 52 0.80 -2.35 8.66
N LEU A 53 0.16 -1.67 7.71
CA LEU A 53 -1.00 -0.81 7.98
C LEU A 53 -2.29 -1.60 8.27
N SER A 54 -2.42 -2.84 7.78
CA SER A 54 -3.56 -3.73 8.11
C SER A 54 -3.29 -4.68 9.29
N SER A 55 -2.27 -4.38 10.11
CA SER A 55 -1.92 -5.22 11.26
C SER A 55 -2.99 -5.20 12.35
N SER A 56 -3.68 -4.07 12.55
CA SER A 56 -4.80 -3.95 13.48
C SER A 56 -6.11 -4.41 12.85
N ASN A 57 -6.99 -5.03 13.65
CA ASN A 57 -8.36 -5.39 13.23
C ASN A 57 -9.26 -4.18 12.98
N SER A 58 -8.81 -2.96 13.34
CA SER A 58 -9.54 -1.71 13.14
C SER A 58 -9.14 -0.95 11.87
N SER A 59 -8.13 -1.39 11.12
CA SER A 59 -7.61 -0.67 9.96
C SER A 59 -7.81 -1.42 8.65
N LEU A 60 -8.43 -0.74 7.67
CA LEU A 60 -8.56 -1.22 6.30
C LEU A 60 -7.66 -0.41 5.38
N VAL A 61 -6.76 -1.09 4.67
CA VAL A 61 -5.87 -0.46 3.70
C VAL A 61 -6.51 -0.51 2.32
N ARG A 62 -6.66 0.67 1.68
CA ARG A 62 -7.18 0.78 0.32
C ARG A 62 -6.05 1.14 -0.64
N ILE A 63 -5.89 0.35 -1.68
CA ILE A 63 -4.94 0.61 -2.76
C ILE A 63 -5.73 0.99 -4.01
N ILE A 64 -5.51 2.20 -4.52
CA ILE A 64 -6.17 2.71 -5.72
C ILE A 64 -5.13 2.77 -6.84
N VAL A 65 -5.45 2.13 -7.97
CA VAL A 65 -4.59 2.08 -9.15
C VAL A 65 -5.40 2.37 -10.41
N LEU A 66 -4.71 2.78 -11.47
CA LEU A 66 -5.32 2.92 -12.79
C LEU A 66 -5.85 1.56 -13.29
N LYS A 67 -6.95 1.59 -14.07
CA LYS A 67 -7.60 0.38 -14.60
C LYS A 67 -6.64 -0.53 -15.38
N SER A 68 -5.71 0.05 -16.14
CA SER A 68 -4.68 -0.69 -16.90
C SER A 68 -3.67 -1.40 -15.99
N LEU A 69 -3.35 -0.80 -14.84
CA LEU A 69 -2.37 -1.33 -13.89
C LEU A 69 -2.99 -2.30 -12.87
N PHE A 70 -4.32 -2.37 -12.81
CA PHE A 70 -5.04 -3.21 -11.86
C PHE A 70 -4.70 -4.71 -11.96
N PRO A 71 -4.72 -5.36 -13.15
CA PRO A 71 -4.45 -6.79 -13.24
C PRO A 71 -3.04 -7.15 -12.75
N THR A 72 -2.04 -6.38 -13.17
CA THR A 72 -0.63 -6.58 -12.80
C THR A 72 -0.40 -6.41 -11.30
N ASN A 73 -0.95 -5.34 -10.71
CA ASN A 73 -0.84 -5.10 -9.27
C ASN A 73 -1.61 -6.13 -8.45
N TYR A 74 -2.82 -6.49 -8.88
CA TYR A 74 -3.62 -7.50 -8.20
C TYR A 74 -2.93 -8.86 -8.18
N GLN A 75 -2.36 -9.30 -9.31
CA GLN A 75 -1.63 -10.57 -9.37
C GLN A 75 -0.39 -10.55 -8.46
N SER A 76 0.39 -9.47 -8.47
CA SER A 76 1.56 -9.33 -7.59
C SER A 76 1.17 -9.36 -6.11
N LEU A 77 0.12 -8.62 -5.72
CA LEU A 77 -0.42 -8.63 -4.36
C LEU A 77 -0.98 -10.00 -3.98
N ARG A 78 -1.72 -10.67 -4.86
CA ARG A 78 -2.27 -12.01 -4.60
C ARG A 78 -1.18 -13.04 -4.37
N CYS A 79 -0.14 -13.06 -5.20
CA CYS A 79 0.99 -13.96 -5.01
C CYS A 79 1.71 -13.69 -3.67
N LYS A 80 1.92 -12.41 -3.31
CA LYS A 80 2.69 -12.03 -2.12
C LYS A 80 1.88 -12.11 -0.83
N LEU A 81 0.72 -11.47 -0.77
CA LEU A 81 -0.10 -11.39 0.45
C LEU A 81 -1.06 -12.56 0.58
N GLY A 82 -1.71 -12.96 -0.51
CA GLY A 82 -2.67 -14.07 -0.51
C GLY A 82 -1.99 -15.44 -0.49
N GLY A 83 -0.84 -15.57 -1.16
CA GLY A 83 -0.03 -16.79 -1.16
C GLY A 83 0.85 -16.90 0.09
N LEU A 84 1.83 -16.01 0.25
CA LEU A 84 2.86 -16.16 1.29
C LEU A 84 2.36 -15.86 2.70
N LEU A 85 1.48 -14.86 2.86
CA LEU A 85 1.00 -14.41 4.17
C LEU A 85 -0.43 -14.87 4.48
N ASN A 86 -1.04 -15.64 3.57
CA ASN A 86 -2.42 -16.13 3.68
C ASN A 86 -3.45 -15.06 4.06
N ARG A 87 -3.25 -13.80 3.62
CA ARG A 87 -4.19 -12.70 3.85
C ARG A 87 -5.17 -12.58 2.70
N ARG A 88 -6.46 -12.51 3.00
CA ARG A 88 -7.53 -12.37 2.00
C ARG A 88 -7.45 -11.00 1.32
N ILE A 89 -7.44 -11.00 -0.02
CA ILE A 89 -7.43 -9.78 -0.84
C ILE A 89 -8.75 -9.68 -1.58
N PHE A 90 -9.52 -8.64 -1.27
CA PHE A 90 -10.79 -8.36 -1.92
C PHE A 90 -10.59 -7.39 -3.09
N ARG A 91 -11.29 -7.67 -4.20
CA ARG A 91 -11.37 -6.74 -5.33
C ARG A 91 -12.65 -5.94 -5.19
N PHE A 92 -12.53 -4.62 -5.28
CA PHE A 92 -13.66 -3.73 -5.20
C PHE A 92 -13.64 -2.77 -6.38
N ALA A 93 -14.72 -2.75 -7.16
CA ALA A 93 -14.88 -1.77 -8.23
C ALA A 93 -15.32 -0.44 -7.62
N CYS A 94 -14.43 0.55 -7.65
CA CYS A 94 -14.71 1.89 -7.15
C CYS A 94 -15.04 2.82 -8.32
N ARG A 95 -16.16 3.52 -8.25
CA ARG A 95 -16.44 4.68 -9.10
C ARG A 95 -16.08 5.96 -8.33
N ARG A 96 -15.68 7.03 -9.02
CA ARG A 96 -15.26 8.29 -8.38
C ARG A 96 -16.38 8.95 -7.56
N ASP A 97 -17.62 8.70 -7.92
CA ASP A 97 -18.86 9.16 -7.28
C ASP A 97 -19.33 8.25 -6.13
N MET A 98 -18.62 7.16 -5.84
CA MET A 98 -19.00 6.22 -4.80
C MET A 98 -18.67 6.79 -3.42
N ASN A 99 -19.70 7.09 -2.62
CA ASN A 99 -19.52 7.56 -1.25
C ASN A 99 -19.31 6.36 -0.32
N PHE A 100 -18.16 6.34 0.37
CA PHE A 100 -17.78 5.26 1.28
C PHE A 100 -18.17 5.53 2.74
N ASN A 101 -18.73 6.71 3.01
CA ASN A 101 -19.00 7.18 4.37
C ASN A 101 -20.45 6.96 4.81
N THR A 102 -21.22 6.19 4.05
CA THR A 102 -22.63 5.90 4.34
C THR A 102 -22.72 4.54 5.03
N VAL A 103 -22.54 4.54 6.34
CA VAL A 103 -23.01 3.48 7.26
C VAL A 103 -23.72 4.19 8.41
#